data_AF-A0A6L8TX40-F1
#
_entry.id   AF-A0A6L8TX40-F1
#
_cell.length_a   1.000
_cell.length_b   1.000
_cell.length_c   1.000
_cell.angle_alpha   90.00
_cell.angle_beta   90.00
_cell.angle_gamma   90.00
#
_symmetry.space_group_name_H-M   'P 1'
#
loop_
_entity.id
_entity.type
_entity.pdbx_description
1 polymer ?
#
loop_
_entity_poly.entity_id
_entity_poly.type
_entity_poly.pdbx_seq_one_letter_code
_entity_poly.pdbx_strand_id
1 'polypeptide(L)'
;MNGKSGISDFFSRLYYENIGRIGESSTPIINSFRKEAIEKFNLLGVPTKKMESYKYTNLETFFRHDYQSYFIPEASHFRKAEEFRCDVTELDAHGIVLMNGFYPTINGKLRELPGGIIIGSLNAAARKYPDLIEKHYGKYARSDSDGLIHLNTAMVPDGVFIFVPRGSVPGKPVQVVNLVDSEQDTFDQHRKLIIVEENAECSLIICDHTMS
;
A
#
# COMPACT_ATOMS: atom_id res chain seq x y z
N MET A 1 25.34 22.71 4.09
CA MET A 1 24.75 21.86 3.04
C MET A 1 24.63 20.46 3.62
N ASN A 2 23.45 20.11 4.13
CA ASN A 2 23.25 18.82 4.81
C ASN A 2 23.31 17.70 3.77
N GLY A 3 24.28 16.79 3.96
CA GLY A 3 24.51 15.68 3.06
C GLY A 3 23.24 14.86 2.89
N LYS A 4 22.74 14.82 1.64
CA LYS A 4 21.79 13.79 1.23
C LYS A 4 22.43 12.45 1.56
N SER A 5 21.77 11.66 2.41
CA SER A 5 22.18 10.28 2.64
C SER A 5 22.12 9.56 1.31
N GLY A 6 23.16 8.83 0.91
CA GLY A 6 23.17 8.04 -0.33
C GLY A 6 21.99 7.08 -0.46
N ILE A 7 21.33 6.76 0.66
CA ILE A 7 20.07 6.02 0.73
C ILE A 7 18.93 6.77 0.02
N SER A 8 18.73 8.05 0.34
CA SER A 8 17.65 8.83 -0.27
C SER A 8 17.84 8.95 -1.77
N ASP A 9 19.09 9.10 -2.24
CA ASP A 9 19.41 9.13 -3.66
C ASP A 9 19.14 7.78 -4.36
N PHE A 10 19.40 6.66 -3.67
CA PHE A 10 19.06 5.31 -4.15
C PHE A 10 17.55 5.18 -4.38
N PHE A 11 16.71 5.49 -3.40
CA PHE A 11 15.26 5.37 -3.54
C PHE A 11 14.68 6.37 -4.55
N SER A 12 15.29 7.56 -4.68
CA SER A 12 14.95 8.51 -5.74
C SER A 12 15.19 7.91 -7.12
N ARG A 13 16.35 7.27 -7.33
CA ARG A 13 16.68 6.58 -8.58
C ARG A 13 15.72 5.42 -8.85
N LEU A 14 15.50 4.56 -7.84
CA LEU A 14 14.57 3.43 -7.92
C LEU A 14 13.16 3.89 -8.34
N TYR A 15 12.68 5.03 -7.82
CA TYR A 15 11.44 5.65 -8.26
C TYR A 15 11.49 6.03 -9.74
N TYR A 16 12.47 6.82 -10.19
CA TYR A 16 12.50 7.31 -11.57
C TYR A 16 12.69 6.20 -12.61
N GLU A 17 13.38 5.12 -12.26
CA GLU A 17 13.54 3.95 -13.13
C GLU A 17 12.24 3.14 -13.30
N ASN A 18 11.33 3.18 -12.31
CA ASN A 18 10.15 2.29 -12.27
C ASN A 18 8.80 3.01 -12.37
N ILE A 19 8.76 4.34 -12.21
CA ILE A 19 7.51 5.11 -12.17
C ILE A 19 6.64 4.95 -13.43
N GLY A 20 7.23 4.73 -14.61
CA GLY A 20 6.48 4.44 -15.83
C GLY A 20 5.62 3.18 -15.67
N ARG A 21 6.23 2.08 -15.24
CA ARG A 21 5.58 0.76 -15.04
C ARG A 21 4.57 0.80 -13.88
N ILE A 22 4.95 1.43 -12.77
CA ILE A 22 4.05 1.62 -11.62
C ILE A 22 2.84 2.45 -12.05
N GLY A 23 3.05 3.53 -12.79
CA GLY A 23 2.01 4.45 -13.25
C GLY A 23 1.01 3.81 -14.22
N GLU A 24 1.46 2.93 -15.12
CA GLU A 24 0.59 2.18 -16.04
C GLU A 24 -0.41 1.29 -15.32
N SER A 25 0.00 0.69 -14.19
CA SER A 25 -0.87 -0.16 -13.37
C SER A 25 -1.89 0.62 -12.51
N SER A 26 -1.70 1.95 -12.40
CA SER A 26 -2.44 2.86 -11.51
C SER A 26 -3.51 3.70 -12.23
N THR A 27 -4.22 4.53 -11.49
CA THR A 27 -5.18 5.51 -12.06
C THR A 27 -4.57 6.91 -12.14
N PRO A 28 -5.12 7.81 -12.99
CA PRO A 28 -4.68 9.21 -13.04
C PRO A 28 -4.76 9.91 -11.68
N ILE A 29 -5.81 9.64 -10.89
CA ILE A 29 -6.00 10.22 -9.56
C ILE A 29 -4.91 9.74 -8.59
N ILE A 30 -4.55 8.45 -8.60
CA ILE A 30 -3.45 7.96 -7.74
C ILE A 30 -2.11 8.51 -8.22
N ASN A 31 -1.89 8.57 -9.53
CA ASN A 31 -0.65 9.07 -10.13
C ASN A 31 -0.40 10.56 -9.86
N SER A 32 -1.44 11.38 -9.69
CA SER A 32 -1.29 12.82 -9.44
C SER A 32 -0.52 13.14 -8.15
N PHE A 33 -0.57 12.26 -7.15
CA PHE A 33 0.11 12.46 -5.86
C PHE A 33 1.61 12.13 -5.90
N ARG A 34 2.07 11.38 -6.91
CA ARG A 34 3.42 10.76 -6.88
C ARG A 34 4.54 11.78 -7.01
N LYS A 35 4.38 12.75 -7.92
CA LYS A 35 5.42 13.75 -8.21
C LYS A 35 5.73 14.62 -6.99
N GLU A 36 4.69 15.18 -6.37
CA GLU A 36 4.88 15.99 -5.15
C GLU A 36 5.43 15.13 -4.00
N ALA A 37 4.96 13.88 -3.88
CA ALA A 37 5.45 12.97 -2.85
C ALA A 37 6.95 12.66 -3.01
N ILE A 38 7.44 12.35 -4.22
CA ILE A 38 8.88 12.08 -4.39
C ILE A 38 9.72 13.35 -4.17
N GLU A 39 9.23 14.52 -4.56
CA GLU A 39 9.91 15.79 -4.30
C GLU A 39 10.05 16.04 -2.79
N LYS A 40 8.99 15.79 -2.01
CA LYS A 40 9.04 15.87 -0.54
C LYS A 40 9.98 14.83 0.06
N PHE A 41 9.95 13.59 -0.41
CA PHE A 41 10.91 12.56 0.03
C PHE A 41 12.36 12.97 -0.26
N ASN A 42 12.65 13.56 -1.42
CA ASN A 42 13.99 14.01 -1.77
C ASN A 42 14.51 15.16 -0.86
N LEU A 43 13.60 15.90 -0.23
CA LEU A 43 13.92 16.94 0.75
C LEU A 43 14.11 16.37 2.16
N LEU A 44 13.22 15.47 2.58
CA LEU A 44 13.18 14.93 3.95
C LEU A 44 14.14 13.74 4.15
N GLY A 45 14.23 12.86 3.15
CA GLY A 45 14.97 11.61 3.21
C GLY A 45 14.37 10.57 4.16
N VAL A 46 15.14 9.51 4.43
CA VAL A 46 14.80 8.50 5.44
C VAL A 46 14.95 9.11 6.84
N PRO A 47 13.98 8.94 7.75
CA PRO A 47 14.08 9.45 9.12
C PRO A 47 15.32 8.93 9.84
N THR A 48 15.90 9.78 10.69
CA THR A 48 17.12 9.47 11.44
C THR A 48 16.86 9.42 12.93
N LYS A 49 17.78 8.83 13.71
CA LYS A 49 17.70 8.84 15.19
C LYS A 49 17.68 10.23 15.84
N LYS A 50 17.94 11.29 15.08
CA LYS A 50 17.82 12.67 15.57
C LYS A 50 16.37 13.12 15.72
N MET A 51 15.43 12.45 15.04
CA MET A 51 14.00 12.70 15.14
C MET A 51 13.43 11.95 16.34
N GLU A 52 12.57 12.60 17.12
CA GLU A 52 12.00 12.05 18.35
C GLU A 52 11.30 10.70 18.12
N SER A 53 10.49 10.60 17.07
CA SER A 53 9.77 9.38 16.67
C SER A 53 10.68 8.20 16.34
N TYR A 54 11.97 8.44 16.06
CA TYR A 54 12.94 7.44 15.62
C TYR A 54 14.18 7.35 16.51
N LYS A 55 14.16 8.00 17.69
CA LYS A 55 15.32 8.06 18.61
C LYS A 55 15.91 6.70 18.93
N TYR A 56 15.06 5.68 19.06
CA TYR A 56 15.43 4.33 19.44
C TYR A 56 15.50 3.34 18.26
N THR A 57 15.15 3.77 17.05
CA THR A 57 15.07 2.89 15.87
C THR A 57 16.03 3.37 14.79
N ASN A 58 17.05 2.57 14.47
CA ASN A 58 17.93 2.88 13.35
C ASN A 58 17.30 2.43 12.03
N LEU A 59 16.64 3.32 11.30
CA LEU A 59 16.12 2.96 9.98
C LEU A 59 17.22 2.80 8.93
N GLU A 60 18.36 3.46 9.12
CA GLU A 60 19.45 3.44 8.14
C GLU A 60 19.93 2.03 7.80
N THR A 61 19.94 1.11 8.78
CA THR A 61 20.37 -0.28 8.56
C THR A 61 19.43 -1.08 7.66
N PHE A 62 18.14 -0.80 7.71
CA PHE A 62 17.15 -1.47 6.86
C PHE A 62 17.17 -0.89 5.44
N PHE A 63 17.28 0.44 5.33
CA PHE A 63 17.26 1.13 4.05
C PHE A 63 18.60 1.11 3.29
N ARG A 64 19.70 0.62 3.91
CA ARG A 64 20.99 0.36 3.25
C ARG A 64 21.10 -1.04 2.65
N HIS A 65 20.06 -1.85 2.73
CA HIS A 65 20.06 -3.18 2.13
C HIS A 65 20.19 -3.08 0.60
N ASP A 66 20.74 -4.13 -0.03
CA ASP A 66 21.03 -4.15 -1.47
C ASP A 66 19.76 -4.51 -2.25
N TYR A 67 18.75 -3.65 -2.18
CA TYR A 67 17.51 -3.82 -2.93
C TYR A 67 17.82 -3.82 -4.43
N GLN A 68 17.64 -4.97 -5.07
CA GLN A 68 18.12 -5.16 -6.44
C GLN A 68 17.14 -4.62 -7.49
N SER A 69 15.85 -4.65 -7.19
CA SER A 69 14.82 -4.20 -8.12
C SER A 69 13.50 -3.83 -7.42
N TYR A 70 12.68 -3.06 -8.13
CA TYR A 70 11.29 -2.88 -7.75
C TYR A 70 10.46 -4.02 -8.34
N PHE A 71 9.78 -4.78 -7.47
CA PHE A 71 8.97 -5.92 -7.90
C PHE A 71 7.78 -5.49 -8.77
N ILE A 72 7.63 -6.15 -9.93
CA ILE A 72 6.44 -6.01 -10.79
C ILE A 72 5.87 -7.42 -11.03
N PRO A 73 4.63 -7.69 -10.60
CA PRO A 73 4.07 -9.03 -10.67
C PRO A 73 3.74 -9.45 -12.10
N GLU A 74 4.09 -10.70 -12.41
CA GLU A 74 3.55 -11.44 -13.55
C GLU A 74 2.27 -12.20 -13.18
N ALA A 75 1.56 -12.74 -14.18
CA ALA A 75 0.32 -13.49 -13.97
C ALA A 75 0.47 -14.72 -13.05
N SER A 76 1.66 -15.34 -13.02
CA SER A 76 2.01 -16.44 -12.09
C SER A 76 1.94 -15.99 -10.62
N HIS A 77 2.42 -14.79 -10.31
CA HIS A 77 2.39 -14.24 -8.96
C HIS A 77 0.94 -13.96 -8.50
N PHE A 78 0.08 -13.47 -9.40
CA PHE A 78 -1.33 -13.29 -9.07
C PHE A 78 -2.06 -14.62 -8.84
N ARG A 79 -1.75 -15.67 -9.62
CA ARG A 79 -2.30 -17.01 -9.36
C ARG A 79 -1.88 -17.52 -7.97
N LYS A 80 -0.60 -17.39 -7.60
CA LYS A 80 -0.12 -17.73 -6.24
C LYS A 80 -0.92 -17.00 -5.15
N ALA A 81 -1.13 -15.70 -5.29
CA ALA A 81 -1.89 -14.91 -4.31
C ALA A 81 -3.35 -15.37 -4.19
N GLU A 82 -3.98 -15.76 -5.30
CA GLU A 82 -5.37 -16.21 -5.30
C GLU A 82 -5.55 -17.65 -4.83
N GLU A 83 -4.53 -18.49 -4.97
CA GLU A 83 -4.47 -19.84 -4.44
C GLU A 83 -4.10 -19.85 -2.95
N PHE A 84 -3.43 -18.80 -2.47
CA PHE A 84 -3.03 -18.67 -1.07
C PHE A 84 -4.23 -18.79 -0.13
N ARG A 85 -4.07 -19.61 0.90
CA ARG A 85 -5.01 -19.74 2.01
C ARG A 85 -4.22 -19.48 3.29
N CYS A 86 -4.77 -18.63 4.15
CA CYS A 86 -4.16 -18.38 5.45
C CYS A 86 -4.48 -19.57 6.36
N ASP A 87 -3.48 -20.11 7.06
CA ASP A 87 -3.61 -21.27 7.95
C ASP A 87 -4.29 -20.95 9.30
N VAL A 88 -5.23 -20.00 9.31
CA VAL A 88 -6.03 -19.69 10.50
C VAL A 88 -7.31 -20.51 10.43
N THR A 89 -7.31 -21.64 11.13
CA THR A 89 -8.46 -22.54 11.26
C THR A 89 -9.69 -21.77 11.76
N GLU A 90 -10.84 -22.03 11.15
CA GLU A 90 -12.16 -21.47 11.55
C GLU A 90 -12.30 -19.95 11.45
N LEU A 91 -11.38 -19.24 10.78
CA LEU A 91 -11.57 -17.81 10.53
C LEU A 91 -12.60 -17.56 9.42
N ASP A 92 -13.79 -17.13 9.83
CA ASP A 92 -14.84 -16.70 8.90
C ASP A 92 -14.74 -15.19 8.62
N ALA A 93 -14.10 -14.83 7.50
CA ALA A 93 -13.78 -13.45 7.15
C ALA A 93 -13.95 -13.14 5.65
N HIS A 94 -14.12 -11.85 5.33
CA HIS A 94 -14.02 -11.36 3.96
C HIS A 94 -12.54 -11.19 3.58
N GLY A 95 -11.92 -12.26 3.07
CA GLY A 95 -10.49 -12.30 2.75
C GLY A 95 -10.10 -11.54 1.48
N ILE A 96 -9.06 -10.72 1.57
CA ILE A 96 -8.35 -10.01 0.49
C ILE A 96 -6.89 -10.41 0.57
N VAL A 97 -6.30 -10.88 -0.53
CA VAL A 97 -4.87 -11.18 -0.61
C VAL A 97 -4.21 -10.19 -1.56
N LEU A 98 -3.14 -9.54 -1.12
CA LEU A 98 -2.26 -8.70 -1.93
C LEU A 98 -0.97 -9.47 -2.21
N MET A 99 -0.34 -9.21 -3.35
CA MET A 99 0.99 -9.71 -3.70
C MET A 99 1.97 -8.54 -3.80
N ASN A 100 2.91 -8.40 -2.87
CA ASN A 100 3.89 -7.30 -2.81
C ASN A 100 3.23 -5.90 -3.00
N GLY A 101 2.06 -5.70 -2.40
CA GLY A 101 1.26 -4.46 -2.52
C GLY A 101 0.39 -4.32 -3.77
N PHE A 102 0.44 -5.27 -4.71
CA PHE A 102 -0.46 -5.32 -5.85
C PHE A 102 -1.73 -6.10 -5.53
N TYR A 103 -2.88 -5.61 -6.01
CA TYR A 103 -4.14 -6.34 -5.93
C TYR A 103 -4.27 -7.33 -7.11
N PRO A 104 -4.42 -8.65 -6.87
CA PRO A 104 -4.56 -9.65 -7.93
C PRO A 104 -5.79 -9.40 -8.81
N THR A 105 -5.69 -9.77 -10.09
CA THR A 105 -6.64 -9.26 -11.11
C THR A 105 -7.65 -10.27 -11.65
N ILE A 106 -7.61 -11.54 -11.22
CA ILE A 106 -8.31 -12.61 -11.94
C ILE A 106 -9.77 -12.74 -11.47
N ASN A 107 -10.09 -12.46 -10.19
CA ASN A 107 -11.45 -12.61 -9.64
C ASN A 107 -12.23 -11.30 -9.41
N GLY A 108 -12.01 -10.31 -10.29
CA GLY A 108 -12.63 -8.99 -10.15
C GLY A 108 -11.96 -8.15 -9.06
N LYS A 109 -11.91 -6.84 -9.27
CA LYS A 109 -11.10 -5.94 -8.42
C LYS A 109 -11.86 -5.28 -7.27
N LEU A 110 -13.19 -5.33 -7.28
CA LEU A 110 -14.04 -4.78 -6.24
C LEU A 110 -15.16 -5.79 -5.95
N ARG A 111 -15.46 -6.00 -4.68
CA ARG A 111 -16.59 -6.76 -4.20
C ARG A 111 -17.49 -5.86 -3.38
N GLU A 112 -18.79 -5.97 -3.64
CA GLU A 112 -19.82 -5.32 -2.85
C GLU A 112 -20.42 -6.36 -1.90
N LEU A 113 -20.40 -6.05 -0.61
CA LEU A 113 -20.97 -6.87 0.46
C LEU A 113 -22.34 -6.30 0.87
N PRO A 114 -23.17 -7.07 1.62
CA PRO A 114 -24.42 -6.57 2.15
C PRO A 114 -24.27 -5.22 2.88
N GLY A 115 -25.27 -4.34 2.73
CA GLY A 115 -25.21 -2.98 3.27
C GLY A 115 -24.45 -1.98 2.39
N GLY A 116 -24.07 -2.35 1.16
CA GLY A 116 -23.37 -1.45 0.23
C GLY A 116 -21.90 -1.25 0.59
N ILE A 117 -21.34 -2.15 1.40
CA ILE A 117 -19.93 -2.12 1.80
C ILE A 117 -19.07 -2.53 0.62
N ILE A 118 -18.01 -1.78 0.33
CA ILE A 118 -17.15 -2.01 -0.82
C ILE A 118 -15.76 -2.39 -0.33
N ILE A 119 -15.23 -3.51 -0.82
CA ILE A 119 -13.87 -3.94 -0.54
C ILE A 119 -13.13 -4.30 -1.83
N GLY A 120 -11.84 -3.98 -1.94
CA GLY A 120 -11.01 -4.42 -3.08
C GLY A 120 -9.80 -3.54 -3.37
N SER A 121 -9.43 -3.45 -4.66
CA SER A 121 -8.30 -2.67 -5.16
C SER A 121 -8.54 -1.17 -5.02
N LEU A 122 -7.54 -0.46 -4.50
CA LEU A 122 -7.52 1.00 -4.44
C LEU A 122 -7.57 1.61 -5.84
N ASN A 123 -6.83 1.07 -6.80
CA ASN A 123 -6.88 1.54 -8.18
C ASN A 123 -8.26 1.33 -8.81
N ALA A 124 -8.91 0.19 -8.57
CA ALA A 124 -10.25 -0.03 -9.09
C ALA A 124 -11.28 0.91 -8.44
N ALA A 125 -11.16 1.16 -7.13
CA ALA A 125 -11.99 2.14 -6.43
C ALA A 125 -11.76 3.55 -6.98
N ALA A 126 -10.52 3.95 -7.29
CA ALA A 126 -10.22 5.25 -7.89
C ALA A 126 -10.76 5.43 -9.31
N ARG A 127 -10.97 4.35 -10.07
CA ARG A 127 -11.67 4.41 -11.36
C ARG A 127 -13.18 4.54 -11.19
N LYS A 128 -13.76 3.79 -10.24
CA LYS A 128 -15.22 3.68 -10.06
C LYS A 128 -15.81 4.81 -9.22
N TYR A 129 -15.07 5.31 -8.24
CA TYR A 129 -15.49 6.29 -7.24
C TYR A 129 -14.45 7.42 -7.08
N PRO A 130 -14.14 8.17 -8.16
CA PRO A 130 -13.08 9.17 -8.16
C PRO A 130 -13.27 10.24 -7.07
N ASP A 131 -14.49 10.77 -6.92
CA ASP A 131 -14.81 11.81 -5.93
C ASP A 131 -14.53 11.35 -4.48
N LEU A 132 -14.82 10.08 -4.19
CA LEU A 132 -14.59 9.50 -2.87
C LEU A 132 -13.09 9.35 -2.59
N ILE A 133 -12.31 8.94 -3.58
CA ILE A 133 -10.84 8.87 -3.47
C ILE A 133 -10.25 10.26 -3.29
N GLU A 134 -10.63 11.24 -4.10
CA GLU A 134 -10.15 12.63 -3.96
C GLU A 134 -10.51 13.24 -2.60
N LYS A 135 -11.66 12.86 -2.04
CA LYS A 135 -12.09 13.31 -0.71
C LYS A 135 -11.21 12.78 0.40
N HIS A 136 -10.56 11.63 0.26
CA HIS A 136 -9.94 10.94 1.40
C HIS A 136 -8.47 10.53 1.22
N TYR A 137 -8.02 10.25 0.00
CA TYR A 137 -6.67 9.76 -0.27
C TYR A 137 -5.62 10.83 0.03
N GLY A 138 -4.54 10.43 0.72
CA GLY A 138 -3.43 11.33 1.08
C GLY A 138 -3.73 12.34 2.18
N LYS A 139 -4.89 12.28 2.86
CA LYS A 139 -5.30 13.32 3.84
C LYS A 139 -5.02 12.98 5.29
N TYR A 140 -4.91 11.69 5.63
CA TYR A 140 -4.87 11.20 7.02
C TYR A 140 -3.48 10.92 7.53
N ALA A 141 -2.62 10.30 6.71
CA ALA A 141 -1.23 10.07 7.04
C ALA A 141 -0.45 11.40 6.85
N ARG A 142 -0.59 12.32 7.80
CA ARG A 142 0.12 13.60 7.81
C ARG A 142 1.39 13.46 8.63
N SER A 143 2.53 13.70 7.99
CA SER A 143 3.75 14.06 8.69
C SER A 143 4.55 14.99 7.79
N ASP A 144 4.77 16.22 8.24
CA ASP A 144 5.59 17.18 7.53
C ASP A 144 7.09 16.84 7.62
N SER A 145 7.46 15.86 8.46
CA SER A 145 8.84 15.49 8.73
C SER A 145 9.20 14.05 8.39
N ASP A 146 8.22 13.19 8.07
CA ASP A 146 8.46 11.78 7.79
C ASP A 146 8.50 11.48 6.29
N GLY A 147 9.71 11.32 5.74
CA GLY A 147 9.90 10.97 4.34
C GLY A 147 9.33 9.60 3.94
N LEU A 148 9.12 8.66 4.86
CA LEU A 148 8.61 7.32 4.49
C LEU A 148 7.16 7.36 4.00
N ILE A 149 6.34 8.25 4.55
CA ILE A 149 4.96 8.47 4.07
C ILE A 149 4.97 8.94 2.62
N HIS A 150 5.91 9.83 2.30
CA HIS A 150 6.11 10.37 0.96
C HIS A 150 6.66 9.32 -0.01
N LEU A 151 7.64 8.52 0.43
CA LEU A 151 8.18 7.42 -0.37
C LEU A 151 7.09 6.38 -0.71
N ASN A 152 6.29 5.97 0.28
CA ASN A 152 5.14 5.09 0.06
C ASN A 152 4.14 5.70 -0.93
N THR A 153 3.77 6.96 -0.76
CA THR A 153 2.83 7.64 -1.66
C THR A 153 3.37 7.77 -3.08
N ALA A 154 4.67 7.97 -3.25
CA ALA A 154 5.33 8.04 -4.54
C ALA A 154 5.38 6.67 -5.26
N MET A 155 5.63 5.59 -4.51
CA MET A 155 5.94 4.27 -5.06
C MET A 155 4.86 3.20 -4.87
N VAL A 156 3.72 3.51 -4.25
CA VAL A 156 2.61 2.57 -4.07
C VAL A 156 2.09 2.06 -5.43
N PRO A 157 2.02 0.75 -5.70
CA PRO A 157 1.54 0.26 -7.00
C PRO A 157 0.01 0.14 -7.07
N ASP A 158 -0.59 -0.36 -6.00
CA ASP A 158 -2.03 -0.47 -5.75
C ASP A 158 -2.22 -0.50 -4.22
N GLY A 159 -3.37 -0.95 -3.75
CA GLY A 159 -3.58 -1.19 -2.34
C GLY A 159 -4.97 -1.72 -2.07
N VAL A 160 -5.35 -1.66 -0.80
CA VAL A 160 -6.68 -2.05 -0.35
C VAL A 160 -7.54 -0.82 -0.14
N PHE A 161 -8.76 -0.90 -0.66
CA PHE A 161 -9.84 0.04 -0.42
C PHE A 161 -10.95 -0.68 0.34
N ILE A 162 -11.41 -0.06 1.43
CA ILE A 162 -12.58 -0.48 2.20
C ILE A 162 -13.44 0.76 2.43
N PHE A 163 -14.69 0.70 2.02
CA PHE A 163 -15.70 1.71 2.30
C PHE A 163 -16.89 1.06 3.00
N VAL A 164 -17.24 1.57 4.17
CA VAL A 164 -18.38 1.13 4.98
C VAL A 164 -19.37 2.28 5.08
N PRO A 165 -20.53 2.21 4.38
CA PRO A 165 -21.52 3.28 4.37
C PRO A 165 -22.16 3.50 5.74
N ARG A 166 -22.74 4.67 5.94
CA ARG A 166 -23.43 5.06 7.18
C ARG A 166 -24.38 3.94 7.67
N GLY A 167 -24.29 3.60 8.95
CA GLY A 167 -25.17 2.60 9.59
C GLY A 167 -24.90 1.14 9.20
N SER A 168 -23.87 0.86 8.39
CA SER A 168 -23.62 -0.50 7.89
C SER A 168 -22.63 -1.28 8.74
N VAL A 169 -22.83 -2.59 8.83
CA VAL A 169 -21.97 -3.52 9.57
C VAL A 169 -21.75 -4.78 8.70
N PRO A 170 -20.50 -5.17 8.38
CA PRO A 170 -20.20 -6.28 7.47
C PRO A 170 -20.57 -7.67 8.01
N GLY A 171 -20.96 -7.78 9.28
CA GLY A 171 -21.30 -9.05 9.95
C GLY A 171 -20.11 -9.98 10.21
N LYS A 172 -19.03 -9.85 9.44
CA LYS A 172 -17.76 -10.57 9.55
C LYS A 172 -16.57 -9.60 9.40
N PRO A 173 -15.40 -9.91 9.97
CA PRO A 173 -14.21 -9.09 9.75
C PRO A 173 -13.76 -9.13 8.29
N VAL A 174 -13.15 -8.04 7.83
CA VAL A 174 -12.37 -8.02 6.59
C VAL A 174 -10.96 -8.48 6.93
N GLN A 175 -10.47 -9.52 6.27
CA GLN A 175 -9.08 -9.97 6.43
C GLN A 175 -8.26 -9.48 5.24
N VAL A 176 -7.16 -8.77 5.52
CA VAL A 176 -6.18 -8.36 4.52
C VAL A 176 -4.89 -9.11 4.74
N VAL A 177 -4.57 -10.00 3.82
CA VAL A 177 -3.32 -10.75 3.77
C VAL A 177 -2.37 -10.01 2.83
N ASN A 178 -1.26 -9.53 3.35
CA ASN A 178 -0.15 -9.02 2.55
C ASN A 178 0.82 -10.18 2.32
N LEU A 179 0.87 -10.71 1.11
CA LEU A 179 1.78 -11.78 0.73
C LEU A 179 3.03 -11.16 0.11
N VAL A 180 4.19 -11.47 0.70
CA VAL A 180 5.51 -11.06 0.24
C VAL A 180 6.21 -12.25 -0.42
N ASP A 181 6.49 -12.14 -1.71
CA ASP A 181 7.16 -13.20 -2.50
C ASP A 181 8.12 -12.59 -3.51
N SER A 182 9.42 -12.89 -3.44
CA SER A 182 10.40 -12.39 -4.38
C SER A 182 11.64 -13.29 -4.37
N GLU A 183 12.24 -13.50 -5.55
CA GLU A 183 13.53 -14.21 -5.69
C GLU A 183 14.73 -13.31 -5.35
N GLN A 184 14.52 -11.99 -5.27
CA GLN A 184 15.53 -10.98 -4.97
C GLN A 184 15.07 -10.09 -3.81
N ASP A 185 16.01 -9.44 -3.14
CA ASP A 185 15.71 -8.42 -2.13
C ASP A 185 14.93 -7.27 -2.79
N THR A 186 13.64 -7.19 -2.46
CA THR A 186 12.69 -6.24 -3.04
C THR A 186 12.25 -5.20 -2.02
N PHE A 187 11.83 -4.06 -2.55
CA PHE A 187 11.18 -3.02 -1.80
C PHE A 187 9.71 -2.92 -2.25
N ASP A 188 8.80 -3.40 -1.41
CA ASP A 188 7.36 -3.36 -1.66
C ASP A 188 6.67 -2.28 -0.83
N GLN A 189 5.51 -1.80 -1.30
CA GLN A 189 4.77 -0.72 -0.66
C GLN A 189 3.31 -1.11 -0.46
N HIS A 190 2.93 -1.26 0.80
CA HIS A 190 1.54 -1.50 1.19
C HIS A 190 0.81 -0.18 1.40
N ARG A 191 -0.40 -0.08 0.84
CA ARG A 191 -1.30 1.06 1.04
C ARG A 191 -2.72 0.57 1.33
N LYS A 192 -3.34 1.20 2.32
CA LYS A 192 -4.72 0.90 2.72
C LYS A 192 -5.47 2.23 2.85
N LEU A 193 -6.63 2.33 2.20
CA LEU A 193 -7.58 3.43 2.39
C LEU A 193 -8.88 2.83 2.93
N ILE A 194 -9.17 3.15 4.19
CA ILE A 194 -10.33 2.64 4.91
C ILE A 194 -11.18 3.83 5.31
N ILE A 195 -12.44 3.81 4.91
CA ILE A 195 -13.41 4.86 5.16
C ILE A 195 -14.61 4.19 5.83
N VAL A 196 -14.86 4.56 7.08
CA VAL A 196 -16.00 4.09 7.86
C VAL A 196 -16.85 5.32 8.18
N GLU A 197 -18.08 5.34 7.67
CA GLU A 197 -18.98 6.46 7.87
C GLU A 197 -19.68 6.42 9.24
N GLU A 198 -20.47 7.46 9.52
CA GLU A 198 -21.18 7.62 10.78
C GLU A 198 -22.05 6.41 11.13
N ASN A 199 -22.05 5.98 12.39
CA ASN A 199 -22.80 4.81 12.89
C ASN A 199 -22.51 3.50 12.13
N ALA A 200 -21.39 3.42 11.40
CA ALA A 200 -20.95 2.20 10.73
C ALA A 200 -19.83 1.52 11.53
N GLU A 201 -19.68 0.21 11.35
CA GLU A 201 -18.65 -0.58 12.03
C GLU A 201 -17.82 -1.39 11.05
N CYS A 202 -16.53 -1.54 11.33
CA CYS A 202 -15.62 -2.38 10.55
C CYS A 202 -14.62 -3.06 11.47
N SER A 203 -14.60 -4.40 11.44
CA SER A 203 -13.52 -5.18 12.04
C SER A 203 -12.52 -5.56 10.96
N LEU A 204 -11.23 -5.30 11.21
CA LEU A 204 -10.15 -5.57 10.27
C LEU A 204 -9.12 -6.49 10.90
N ILE A 205 -8.70 -7.50 10.15
CA ILE A 205 -7.57 -8.38 10.48
C ILE A 205 -6.50 -8.17 9.42
N ILE A 206 -5.26 -7.88 9.84
CA ILE A 206 -4.12 -7.75 8.94
C ILE A 206 -3.17 -8.91 9.21
N CYS A 207 -2.82 -9.64 8.17
CA CYS A 207 -1.82 -10.72 8.21
C CYS A 207 -0.71 -10.38 7.23
N ASP A 208 0.54 -10.53 7.65
CA ASP A 208 1.72 -10.38 6.79
C ASP A 208 2.41 -11.74 6.68
N HIS A 209 2.58 -12.24 5.46
CA HIS A 209 3.16 -13.55 5.16
C HIS A 209 4.29 -13.41 4.16
N THR A 210 5.39 -14.13 4.37
CA THR A 210 6.47 -14.26 3.40
C THR A 210 6.49 -15.69 2.85
N MET A 211 6.64 -15.84 1.52
CA MET A 211 6.59 -17.14 0.81
C MET A 211 7.96 -17.81 0.61
N SER A 212 9.01 -17.26 1.22
CA SER A 212 10.40 -17.73 1.15
C SER A 212 10.91 -18.25 2.49
#